data_AF-A0A966FQE3-F1
#
_entry.id   AF-A0A966FQE3-F1
#
_cell.length_a   1.000
_cell.length_b   1.000
_cell.length_c   1.000
_cell.angle_alpha   90.00
_cell.angle_beta   90.00
_cell.angle_gamma   90.00
#
_symmetry.space_group_name_H-M   'P 1'
#
loop_
_entity.id
_entity.type
_entity.pdbx_description
1 polymer ?
#
loop_
_entity_poly.entity_id
_entity_poly.type
_entity_poly.pdbx_seq_one_letter_code
_entity_poly.pdbx_strand_id
1 'polypeptide(L)' 'VSYDLKSYARTLDMNYISTRYPDAYPEGSPHEFFDESSVNMAEEASRKIIEFIKTSKDKNV' A
#
# COMPACT_ATOMS: atom_id res chain seq x y z
N VAL A 1 -8.25 2.14 14.22
CA VAL A 1 -9.11 1.24 13.42
C VAL A 1 -8.25 0.06 13.01
N SER A 2 -8.67 -1.18 13.28
CA SER A 2 -7.96 -2.38 12.79
C SER A 2 -8.27 -2.56 11.31
N TYR A 3 -7.24 -2.56 10.44
CA TYR A 3 -7.41 -2.72 8.99
C TYR A 3 -7.50 -4.20 8.62
N ASP A 4 -8.40 -4.54 7.71
CA ASP A 4 -8.46 -5.87 7.12
C ASP A 4 -7.56 -5.98 5.87
N LEU A 5 -7.31 -7.21 5.41
CA LEU A 5 -6.46 -7.46 4.24
C LEU A 5 -6.93 -6.75 2.96
N LYS A 6 -8.24 -6.55 2.80
CA LYS A 6 -8.81 -5.83 1.64
C LYS A 6 -8.48 -4.35 1.71
N SER A 7 -8.52 -3.76 2.89
CA SER A 7 -8.18 -2.37 3.11
C SER A 7 -6.69 -2.13 2.86
N TYR A 8 -5.82 -3.05 3.31
CA TYR A 8 -4.40 -3.01 2.96
C TYR A 8 -4.15 -3.11 1.45
N ALA A 9 -4.86 -4.02 0.75
CA ALA A 9 -4.74 -4.13 -0.71
C ALA A 9 -5.15 -2.83 -1.41
N ARG A 10 -6.27 -2.21 -1.01
CA ARG A 10 -6.74 -0.94 -1.58
C ARG A 10 -5.74 0.19 -1.37
N THR A 11 -5.09 0.28 -0.22
CA THR A 11 -4.02 1.26 0.02
C THR A 11 -2.89 1.11 -1.00
N LEU A 12 -2.46 -0.14 -1.27
CA LEU A 12 -1.39 -0.39 -2.24
C LEU A 12 -1.84 -0.12 -3.68
N ASP A 13 -3.08 -0.47 -4.03
CA ASP A 13 -3.64 -0.21 -5.37
C ASP A 13 -3.65 1.29 -5.69
N MET A 14 -4.03 2.13 -4.73
CA MET A 14 -4.04 3.60 -4.90
C MET A 14 -2.65 4.16 -5.17
N ASN A 15 -1.61 3.53 -4.62
CA ASN A 15 -0.23 3.98 -4.77
C ASN A 15 0.40 3.54 -6.10
N TYR A 16 -0.21 2.61 -6.85
CA TYR A 16 0.40 2.06 -8.05
C TYR A 16 0.62 3.09 -9.17
N ILE A 17 -0.35 3.97 -9.42
CA ILE A 17 -0.26 5.01 -10.46
C ILE A 17 0.27 6.31 -9.87
N SER A 18 -0.30 6.74 -8.74
CA SER A 18 -0.06 8.06 -8.14
C SER A 18 1.42 8.30 -7.80
N THR A 19 2.14 7.29 -7.32
CA THR A 19 3.58 7.45 -6.99
C THR A 19 4.50 7.67 -8.19
N ARG A 20 4.04 7.42 -9.43
CA ARG A 20 4.90 7.39 -10.63
C ARG A 20 4.62 8.49 -11.64
N TYR A 21 3.38 8.96 -11.72
CA TYR A 21 2.97 9.86 -12.79
C TYR A 21 2.39 11.17 -12.23
N PRO A 22 2.95 12.34 -12.60
CA PRO A 22 2.43 13.64 -12.15
C PRO A 22 0.98 13.92 -12.57
N ASP A 23 0.54 13.36 -13.70
CA ASP A 23 -0.84 13.51 -14.20
C ASP A 23 -1.90 12.80 -13.36
N ALA A 24 -1.48 12.01 -12.36
CA ALA A 24 -2.37 11.45 -11.34
C ALA A 24 -2.85 12.49 -10.32
N TYR A 25 -2.26 13.70 -10.32
CA TYR A 25 -2.61 14.80 -9.43
C TYR A 25 -3.08 16.03 -10.24
N PRO A 26 -3.93 16.89 -9.66
CA PRO A 26 -4.35 18.14 -10.32
C PRO A 26 -3.17 19.08 -10.66
N GLU A 27 -2.11 19.04 -9.85
CA GLU A 27 -0.88 19.84 -9.99
C GLU A 27 0.27 19.20 -9.19
N GLY A 28 1.50 19.70 -9.37
CA GLY A 28 2.68 19.25 -8.61
C GLY A 28 3.31 17.94 -9.10
N SER A 29 4.27 17.45 -8.31
CA SER A 29 5.00 16.20 -8.52
C SER A 29 4.61 15.16 -7.46
N PRO A 30 4.58 13.86 -7.80
CA PRO A 30 4.13 12.82 -6.87
C PRO A 30 4.75 12.86 -5.48
N HIS A 31 6.04 13.14 -5.36
CA HIS A 31 6.75 13.17 -4.08
C HIS A 31 6.24 14.24 -3.10
N GLU A 32 5.51 15.25 -3.58
CA GLU A 32 4.92 16.32 -2.75
C GLU A 32 3.65 15.85 -2.02
N PHE A 33 3.04 14.75 -2.47
CA PHE A 33 1.78 14.21 -1.92
C PHE A 33 1.96 13.07 -0.93
N PHE A 34 3.20 12.65 -0.66
CA PHE A 34 3.51 11.60 0.31
C PHE A 34 4.25 12.18 1.51
N ASP A 35 3.73 11.87 2.69
CA ASP A 35 4.37 12.12 3.97
C ASP A 35 4.81 10.81 4.64
N GLU A 36 5.51 10.92 5.76
CA GLU A 36 5.96 9.77 6.54
C GLU A 36 4.81 8.84 6.95
N SER A 37 3.62 9.40 7.24
CA SER A 37 2.44 8.63 7.62
C SER A 37 1.94 7.74 6.48
N SER A 38 1.85 8.29 5.26
CA SER A 38 1.44 7.58 4.05
C SER A 38 2.43 6.47 3.68
N VAL A 39 3.74 6.73 3.85
CA VAL A 39 4.81 5.74 3.65
C VAL A 39 4.68 4.60 4.65
N ASN A 40 4.55 4.91 5.95
CA ASN A 40 4.39 3.92 7.01
C ASN A 40 3.15 3.04 6.80
N MET A 41 2.04 3.62 6.33
CA MET A 41 0.82 2.88 6.02
C MET A 41 1.02 1.92 4.84
N ALA A 42 1.68 2.36 3.77
CA ALA A 42 1.98 1.51 2.62
C ALA A 42 2.95 0.37 2.97
N GLU A 43 3.94 0.64 3.84
CA GLU A 43 4.89 -0.37 4.31
C GLU A 43 4.20 -1.43 5.18
N GLU A 44 3.38 -1.02 6.16
CA GLU A 44 2.60 -1.95 6.99
C GLU A 44 1.62 -2.76 6.14
N ALA A 45 0.93 -2.13 5.17
CA ALA A 45 0.04 -2.84 4.25
C ALA A 45 0.78 -3.94 3.47
N SER A 46 1.97 -3.61 2.93
CA SER A 46 2.82 -4.56 2.20
C SER A 46 3.24 -5.72 3.10
N ARG A 47 3.71 -5.42 4.31
CA ARG A 47 4.13 -6.41 5.31
C ARG A 47 2.99 -7.37 5.65
N LYS A 48 1.79 -6.85 5.92
CA LYS A 48 0.63 -7.66 6.31
C LYS A 48 0.14 -8.59 5.20
N ILE A 49 0.15 -8.15 3.95
CA ILE A 49 -0.21 -8.99 2.80
C ILE A 49 0.82 -10.12 2.61
N ILE A 50 2.12 -9.80 2.69
CA ILE A 50 3.19 -10.81 2.56
C ILE A 50 3.12 -11.84 3.70
N GLU A 51 2.90 -11.39 4.94
CA GLU A 51 2.71 -12.24 6.11
C GLU A 51 1.53 -13.20 5.92
N PHE A 52 0.39 -12.70 5.42
CA PHE A 52 -0.78 -13.51 5.11
C PHE A 52 -0.49 -14.58 4.06
N ILE A 53 0.23 -14.24 2.98
CA ILE A 53 0.57 -15.20 1.92
C ILE A 53 1.50 -16.30 2.45
N LYS A 54 2.54 -15.93 3.21
CA LYS A 54 3.48 -16.90 3.81
C LYS A 54 2.76 -17.87 4.74
N THR A 55 1.97 -17.35 5.68
CA THR A 55 1.22 -18.18 6.63
C THR A 55 0.14 -19.04 5.96
N SER A 56 -0.41 -18.61 4.82
CA SER A 56 -1.37 -19.41 4.05
C SER A 56 -0.69 -20.52 3.24
N LYS A 57 0.54 -20.28 2.77
CA LYS A 57 1.35 -21.29 2.08
C LYS A 57 1.76 -22.41 3.03
N ASP A 58 2.22 -22.07 4.23
CA ASP A 58 2.68 -23.04 5.23
C ASP A 58 1.55 -23.93 5.78
N LYS A 59 0.28 -23.53 5.60
CA LYS A 59 -0.91 -24.32 5.97
C LYS A 59 -1.39 -25.28 4.88
N ASN A 60 -0.89 -25.14 3.66
CA ASN A 60 -1.29 -25.95 2.48
C ASN A 60 -0.17 -26.88 1.99
N VAL A 61 0.88 -27.07 2.80
CA VAL A 61 1.96 -28.05 2.62
C VAL A 61 1.86 -29.05 3.78
#